data_AF-A0AAV3ZPC3-F1
#
_entry.id   AF-A0AAV3ZPC3-F1
#
_cell.length_a   1.000
_cell.length_b   1.000
_cell.length_c   1.000
_cell.angle_alpha   90.00
_cell.angle_beta   90.00
_cell.angle_gamma   90.00
#
_symmetry.space_group_name_H-M   'P 1'
#
loop_
_entity.id
_entity.type
_entity.pdbx_description
1 polymer ?
#
loop_
_entity_poly.entity_id
_entity_poly.type
_entity_poly.pdbx_seq_one_letter_code
_entity_poly.pdbx_strand_id
1 'polypeptide(L)'
;GCRCKPGWSGSNCSLPCQIGYHGSNCSLPCLCENGSPCNPVTGKCHCVPGFTGEYCQTACPVGFYGQDCSQVCFCQDSCFCDPVTGNCTDPSEIDTEFVK
;
A
#
# COMPACT_ATOMS: atom_id res chain seq x y z
N GLY A 1 -8.73 33.85 -7.38
CA GLY A 1 -8.13 32.65 -6.76
C GLY A 1 -7.01 32.15 -7.61
N CYS A 2 -5.90 31.71 -7.02
CA CYS A 2 -4.77 31.12 -7.75
C CYS A 2 -5.14 29.69 -8.19
N ARG A 3 -4.79 29.31 -9.42
CA ARG A 3 -4.83 27.89 -9.85
C ARG A 3 -3.46 27.30 -9.61
N CYS A 4 -3.34 26.50 -8.57
CA CYS A 4 -2.10 25.84 -8.21
C CYS A 4 -1.83 24.64 -9.13
N LYS A 5 -0.55 24.33 -9.29
CA LYS A 5 -0.10 23.13 -10.00
C LYS A 5 -0.52 21.88 -9.21
N PRO A 6 -0.63 20.71 -9.86
CA PRO A 6 -0.84 19.44 -9.18
C PRO A 6 0.13 19.23 -8.02
N GLY A 7 -0.36 18.69 -6.90
CA GLY A 7 0.43 18.47 -5.68
C GLY A 7 0.51 19.67 -4.73
N TRP A 8 -0.06 20.82 -5.11
CA TRP A 8 0.01 22.06 -4.34
C TRP A 8 -1.34 22.75 -4.18
N SER A 9 -1.49 23.49 -3.07
CA SER A 9 -2.67 24.26 -2.68
C SER A 9 -2.29 25.50 -1.86
N GLY A 10 -3.29 26.20 -1.33
CA GLY A 10 -3.14 27.44 -0.56
C GLY A 10 -3.28 28.70 -1.42
N SER A 11 -3.34 29.86 -0.76
CA SER A 11 -3.55 31.16 -1.42
C SER A 11 -2.42 31.53 -2.39
N ASN A 12 -1.20 31.06 -2.13
CA ASN A 12 0.00 31.30 -2.94
C ASN A 12 0.61 30.02 -3.54
N CYS A 13 -0.09 28.89 -3.48
CA CYS A 13 0.38 27.61 -4.02
C CYS A 13 1.67 27.04 -3.38
N SER A 14 1.95 27.40 -2.12
CA SER A 14 3.12 26.93 -1.39
C SER A 14 2.84 25.79 -0.41
N LEU A 15 1.59 25.35 -0.28
CA LEU A 15 1.24 24.24 0.62
C LEU A 15 1.16 22.93 -0.19
N PRO A 16 1.88 21.87 0.20
CA PRO A 16 1.69 20.56 -0.44
C PRO A 16 0.29 20.02 -0.16
N CYS A 17 -0.18 19.07 -0.96
CA CYS A 17 -1.43 18.39 -0.65
C CYS A 17 -1.36 17.68 0.70
N GLN A 18 -2.47 17.78 1.45
CA GLN A 18 -2.67 16.98 2.65
C GLN A 18 -2.79 15.50 2.27
N ILE A 19 -2.45 14.62 3.23
CA ILE A 19 -2.59 13.17 3.05
C ILE A 19 -4.04 12.86 2.65
N GLY A 20 -4.19 12.02 1.63
CA GLY A 20 -5.50 11.64 1.09
C GLY A 20 -6.03 12.53 -0.03
N TYR A 21 -5.26 13.51 -0.51
CA TYR A 21 -5.66 14.38 -1.63
C TYR A 21 -4.56 14.54 -2.68
N HIS A 22 -4.98 14.78 -3.92
CA HIS A 22 -4.10 15.00 -5.05
C HIS A 22 -4.65 15.99 -6.08
N GLY A 23 -3.87 16.25 -7.12
CA GLY A 23 -4.26 17.08 -8.26
C GLY A 23 -4.10 18.57 -8.01
N SER A 24 -4.63 19.38 -8.93
CA SER A 24 -4.52 20.85 -8.87
C SER A 24 -5.34 21.38 -7.70
N ASN A 25 -4.76 22.28 -6.90
CA ASN A 25 -5.37 22.77 -5.67
C ASN A 25 -5.76 21.67 -4.68
N CYS A 26 -5.20 20.45 -4.81
CA CYS A 26 -5.50 19.29 -3.98
C CYS A 26 -7.01 18.99 -3.87
N SER A 27 -7.74 19.23 -4.96
CA SER A 27 -9.21 19.15 -4.96
C SER A 27 -9.75 17.75 -5.26
N LEU A 28 -8.88 16.77 -5.50
CA LEU A 28 -9.28 15.38 -5.77
C LEU A 28 -8.91 14.49 -4.57
N PRO A 29 -9.85 13.69 -4.03
CA PRO A 29 -9.54 12.71 -3.00
C PRO A 29 -8.77 11.54 -3.60
N CYS A 30 -7.89 10.94 -2.80
CA CYS A 30 -7.25 9.70 -3.16
C CYS A 30 -8.17 8.51 -2.89
N LEU A 31 -8.13 7.52 -3.77
CA LEU A 31 -9.02 6.36 -3.76
C LEU A 31 -8.35 5.11 -3.16
N CYS A 32 -7.14 5.25 -2.62
CA CYS A 32 -6.35 4.14 -2.10
C CYS A 32 -6.99 3.52 -0.85
N GLU A 33 -7.03 2.20 -0.81
CA GLU A 33 -7.52 1.40 0.31
C GLU A 33 -6.37 0.96 1.24
N ASN A 34 -6.72 0.27 2.32
CA ASN A 34 -5.79 -0.33 3.28
C ASN A 34 -4.78 0.69 3.87
N GLY A 35 -5.19 1.96 4.00
CA GLY A 35 -4.36 3.03 4.54
C GLY A 35 -3.20 3.43 3.62
N SER A 36 -3.24 3.05 2.34
CA SER A 36 -2.15 3.31 1.41
C SER A 36 -2.08 4.79 1.00
N PRO A 37 -0.89 5.40 0.98
CA PRO A 37 -0.73 6.76 0.49
C PRO A 37 -0.88 6.83 -1.03
N CYS A 38 -1.23 8.01 -1.51
CA CYS A 38 -1.28 8.34 -2.93
C CYS A 38 -0.23 9.40 -3.27
N ASN A 39 0.18 9.41 -4.53
CA ASN A 39 0.98 10.48 -5.08
C ASN A 39 0.13 11.78 -5.17
N PRO A 40 0.59 12.90 -4.58
CA PRO A 40 -0.19 14.14 -4.52
C PRO A 40 -0.35 14.83 -5.89
N VAL A 41 0.46 14.46 -6.89
CA VAL A 41 0.36 14.97 -8.26
C VAL A 41 -0.63 14.14 -9.07
N THR A 42 -0.43 12.81 -9.09
CA THR A 42 -1.13 11.91 -10.03
C THR A 42 -2.31 11.17 -9.41
N GLY A 43 -2.37 11.05 -8.08
CA GLY A 43 -3.35 10.22 -7.37
C GLY A 43 -3.00 8.73 -7.34
N LYS A 44 -1.91 8.31 -8.01
CA LYS A 44 -1.49 6.90 -8.04
C LYS A 44 -1.16 6.41 -6.62
N CYS A 45 -1.69 5.25 -6.26
CA CYS A 45 -1.42 4.63 -4.96
C CYS A 45 -0.02 4.03 -4.88
N HIS A 46 0.55 4.09 -3.68
CA HIS A 46 1.76 3.38 -3.29
C HIS A 46 1.34 2.39 -2.20
N CYS A 47 1.17 1.12 -2.56
CA CYS A 47 0.52 0.17 -1.68
C CYS A 47 1.41 -0.20 -0.50
N VAL A 48 0.84 -0.18 0.69
CA VAL A 48 1.55 -0.68 1.88
C VAL A 48 1.89 -2.17 1.72
N PRO A 49 2.90 -2.68 2.44
CA PRO A 49 3.25 -4.09 2.37
C PRO A 49 2.05 -5.01 2.61
N GLY A 50 1.95 -6.08 1.82
CA GLY A 50 0.82 -7.02 1.87
C GLY A 50 -0.32 -6.72 0.90
N PHE A 51 -0.28 -5.61 0.18
CA PHE A 51 -1.35 -5.20 -0.73
C PHE A 51 -0.83 -4.75 -2.11
N THR A 52 -1.69 -4.88 -3.11
CA THR A 52 -1.48 -4.49 -4.51
C THR A 52 -2.83 -4.15 -5.19
N GLY A 53 -2.78 -3.85 -6.48
CA GLY A 53 -3.91 -3.35 -7.28
C GLY A 53 -3.86 -1.84 -7.46
N GLU A 54 -4.67 -1.32 -8.37
CA GLU A 54 -4.73 0.12 -8.70
C GLU A 54 -5.01 1.00 -7.47
N TYR A 55 -5.86 0.51 -6.59
CA TYR A 55 -6.27 1.19 -5.35
C TYR A 55 -5.78 0.46 -4.10
N CYS A 56 -4.81 -0.45 -4.23
CA CYS A 56 -4.30 -1.26 -3.10
C CYS A 56 -5.39 -2.09 -2.40
N GLN A 57 -6.43 -2.48 -3.13
CA GLN A 57 -7.61 -3.19 -2.62
C GLN A 57 -7.40 -4.71 -2.51
N THR A 58 -6.31 -5.23 -3.06
CA THR A 58 -6.07 -6.67 -3.19
C THR A 58 -4.90 -7.07 -2.32
N ALA A 59 -5.05 -8.12 -1.50
CA ALA A 59 -3.93 -8.70 -0.77
C ALA A 59 -2.90 -9.29 -1.74
N CYS A 60 -1.64 -9.45 -1.31
CA CYS A 60 -0.63 -10.02 -2.19
C CYS A 60 -1.04 -11.41 -2.72
N PRO A 61 -0.84 -11.66 -4.03
CA PRO A 61 -0.95 -13.00 -4.57
C PRO A 61 -0.03 -13.97 -3.82
N VAL A 62 -0.44 -15.23 -3.73
CA VAL A 62 0.38 -16.29 -3.12
C VAL A 62 1.76 -16.31 -3.75
N GLY A 63 2.80 -16.33 -2.90
CA GLY A 63 4.20 -16.33 -3.34
C GLY A 63 4.81 -14.93 -3.52
N PHE A 64 4.07 -13.86 -3.24
CA PHE A 64 4.58 -12.49 -3.28
C PHE A 64 4.35 -11.76 -1.95
N TYR A 65 5.24 -10.83 -1.64
CA TYR A 65 5.17 -10.05 -0.42
C TYR A 65 5.76 -8.63 -0.58
N GLY A 66 5.62 -7.83 0.48
CA GLY A 66 6.23 -6.52 0.59
C GLY A 66 5.43 -5.43 -0.10
N GLN A 67 6.03 -4.24 -0.24
CA GLN A 67 5.39 -3.07 -0.85
C GLN A 67 5.00 -3.39 -2.30
N ASP A 68 3.76 -3.07 -2.67
CA ASP A 68 3.19 -3.34 -3.99
C ASP A 68 3.29 -4.83 -4.41
N CYS A 69 3.53 -5.74 -3.46
CA CYS A 69 3.81 -7.16 -3.67
C CYS A 69 4.97 -7.42 -4.67
N SER A 70 5.98 -6.55 -4.63
CA SER A 70 7.10 -6.56 -5.59
C SER A 70 8.19 -7.58 -5.28
N GLN A 71 8.09 -8.30 -4.16
CA GLN A 71 9.09 -9.29 -3.73
C GLN A 71 8.52 -10.71 -3.84
N VAL A 72 9.38 -11.67 -4.18
CA VAL A 72 9.02 -13.09 -4.35
C VAL A 72 9.40 -13.88 -3.10
N CYS A 73 8.49 -14.69 -2.58
CA CYS A 73 8.74 -15.59 -1.47
C CYS A 73 9.66 -16.75 -1.89
N PHE A 74 10.62 -17.10 -1.05
CA PHE A 74 11.52 -18.23 -1.24
C PHE A 74 11.34 -19.29 -0.15
N CYS A 75 10.07 -19.64 0.12
CA CYS A 75 9.74 -20.65 1.12
C CYS A 75 9.89 -22.06 0.57
N GLN A 76 10.10 -23.03 1.47
CA GLN A 76 10.02 -24.45 1.13
C GLN A 76 8.58 -24.83 0.77
N ASP A 77 8.42 -25.94 0.04
CA ASP A 77 7.11 -26.43 -0.38
C ASP A 77 6.18 -26.61 0.83
N SER A 78 4.93 -26.18 0.68
CA SER A 78 3.88 -26.24 1.72
C SER A 78 3.99 -25.23 2.87
N CYS A 79 5.04 -24.40 2.94
CA CYS A 79 5.09 -23.29 3.90
C CYS A 79 4.19 -22.13 3.48
N PHE A 80 3.57 -21.48 4.48
CA PHE A 80 2.86 -20.21 4.27
C PHE A 80 3.86 -19.07 4.22
N CYS A 81 3.72 -18.16 3.25
CA CYS A 81 4.50 -16.94 3.17
C CYS A 81 3.65 -15.76 3.65
N ASP A 82 4.14 -15.04 4.66
CA ASP A 82 3.52 -13.82 5.13
C ASP A 82 3.62 -12.71 4.05
N PRO A 83 2.49 -12.15 3.58
CA PRO A 83 2.48 -11.20 2.47
C PRO A 83 3.06 -9.83 2.82
N VAL A 84 3.23 -9.51 4.11
CA VAL A 84 3.78 -8.23 4.58
C VAL A 84 5.31 -8.32 4.66
N THR A 85 5.82 -9.38 5.26
CA THR A 85 7.22 -9.54 5.68
C THR A 85 8.02 -10.52 4.82
N GLY A 86 7.36 -11.47 4.16
CA GLY A 86 8.00 -12.56 3.42
C GLY A 86 8.46 -13.73 4.30
N ASN A 87 8.14 -13.69 5.60
CA ASN A 87 8.50 -14.77 6.53
C ASN A 87 7.73 -16.04 6.19
N CYS A 88 8.43 -17.18 6.25
CA CYS A 88 7.86 -18.48 5.99
C CYS A 88 7.47 -19.16 7.30
N THR A 89 6.23 -19.64 7.42
CA THR A 89 5.78 -20.47 8.55
C THR A 89 5.37 -21.85 8.07
N ASP A 90 5.83 -22.87 8.78
CA ASP A 90 5.43 -24.25 8.50
C ASP A 90 4.04 -24.50 9.13
N PRO A 91 3.05 -25.00 8.37
CA PRO A 91 1.73 -25.33 8.90
C PRO A 91 1.76 -26.31 10.09
N SER A 92 2.77 -27.17 10.19
CA SER A 92 2.92 -28.12 11.30
C SER A 92 3.33 -27.47 12.62
N GLU A 93 3.82 -26.24 12.58
CA GLU A 93 4.13 -25.42 13.77
C GLU A 93 2.94 -24.58 14.26
N ILE A 94 1.79 -24.64 13.55
CA ILE A 94 0.55 -23.93 13.92
C ILE A 94 -0.30 -24.74 14.93
N ASP A 95 -0.06 -26.06 15.05
CA ASP A 95 -0.79 -26.93 15.98
C ASP A 95 -0.27 -26.88 17.44
N THR A 96 0.85 -26.20 17.70
CA THR A 96 1.50 -26.21 19.03
C THR A 96 1.09 -25.06 19.95
N GLU A 97 0.29 -24.08 19.50
CA GLU A 97 -0.08 -22.91 20.32
C GLU A 97 -1.49 -22.98 20.96
N PHE A 98 -2.22 -24.10 20.83
CA PHE A 98 -3.51 -24.33 21.50
C PHE A 98 -3.50 -25.39 22.62
N VAL A 99 -2.33 -25.80 23.12
CA VAL A 99 -2.22 -26.70 24.29
C VAL A 99 -1.37 -26.05 25.39
N LYS A 100 -1.86 -24.97 25.99
CA LYS A 100 -1.54 -24.58 27.38
C LYS A 100 -2.74 -23.97 28.07
#